data_AF-A0A7L1HMT4-F1
#
_entry.id   AF-A0A7L1HMT4-F1
#
_cell.length_a   1.000
_cell.length_b   1.000
_cell.length_c   1.000
_cell.angle_alpha   90.00
_cell.angle_beta   90.00
_cell.angle_gamma   90.00
#
_symmetry.space_group_name_H-M   'P 1'
#
loop_
_entity.id
_entity.type
_entity.pdbx_description
1 polymer ?
#
loop_
_entity_poly.entity_id
_entity_poly.type
_entity_poly.pdbx_seq_one_letter_code
_entity_poly.pdbx_strand_id
1 'polypeptide(L)'
;RVPASLWAQRGLRKLYLSGAGLREVPAELGALRHLRTLALDGNELMEVPEALCRLPRLAYLYLGRNGLQALPPAFARLQSLRCLWLEGNFLARFPRALLGLPDLRSLQLGDNRLARLPAGLPRMAALRGLWLYGNRFEEFPPVLLRMAHLRVLDLDRNRIARFPDLTCLAALRLLSYDHNPVRQPPGVGDEVRLVGEGAQEFMEARQERLQSLREEEEEEEEEEEEEGTEAPPAGPED
;
A
#
# COMPACT_ATOMS: atom_id res chain seq x y z
N ARG A 1 -20.62 -25.55 8.55
CA ARG A 1 -21.76 -24.81 7.92
C ARG A 1 -22.14 -23.65 8.81
N VAL A 2 -22.32 -22.45 8.26
CA VAL A 2 -22.74 -21.26 9.02
C VAL A 2 -24.26 -21.33 9.27
N PRO A 3 -24.76 -21.12 10.51
CA PRO A 3 -26.19 -21.25 10.81
C PRO A 3 -27.01 -20.17 10.11
N ALA A 4 -28.19 -20.54 9.59
CA ALA A 4 -29.05 -19.63 8.83
C ALA A 4 -29.54 -18.42 9.66
N SER A 5 -29.64 -18.60 10.98
CA SER A 5 -30.03 -17.54 11.92
C SER A 5 -29.05 -16.36 11.94
N LEU A 6 -27.78 -16.57 11.59
CA LEU A 6 -26.78 -15.49 11.51
C LEU A 6 -27.18 -14.43 10.48
N TRP A 7 -27.73 -14.86 9.34
CA TRP A 7 -28.10 -13.96 8.24
C TRP A 7 -29.33 -13.09 8.57
N ALA A 8 -30.12 -13.50 9.55
CA ALA A 8 -31.26 -12.73 10.06
C ALA A 8 -30.84 -11.58 10.99
N GLN A 9 -29.57 -11.54 11.46
CA GLN A 9 -29.09 -10.51 12.39
C GLN A 9 -28.80 -9.18 11.69
N ARG A 10 -29.85 -8.40 11.44
CA ARG A 10 -29.78 -7.13 10.71
C ARG A 10 -28.86 -6.08 11.37
N GLY A 11 -28.63 -6.18 12.68
CA GLY A 11 -27.75 -5.27 13.43
C GLY A 11 -26.26 -5.60 13.37
N LEU A 12 -25.87 -6.71 12.71
CA LEU A 12 -24.49 -7.17 12.74
C LEU A 12 -23.54 -6.17 12.04
N ARG A 13 -22.49 -5.77 12.75
CA ARG A 13 -21.48 -4.79 12.27
C ARG A 13 -20.16 -5.44 11.89
N LYS A 14 -19.80 -6.55 12.53
CA LYS A 14 -18.56 -7.29 12.29
C LYS A 14 -18.90 -8.77 12.19
N LEU A 15 -18.34 -9.44 11.18
CA LEU A 15 -18.51 -10.86 10.97
C LEU A 15 -17.15 -11.47 10.62
N TYR A 16 -16.75 -12.47 11.40
CA TYR A 16 -15.49 -13.20 11.21
C TYR A 16 -15.83 -14.66 10.92
N LEU A 17 -15.45 -15.12 9.74
CA LEU A 17 -15.67 -16.48 9.23
C LEU A 17 -14.37 -17.03 8.61
N SER A 18 -13.22 -16.62 9.15
CA SER A 18 -11.90 -17.05 8.66
C SER A 18 -11.63 -18.51 9.04
N GLY A 19 -10.95 -19.27 8.17
CA GLY A 19 -10.54 -20.65 8.46
C GLY A 19 -11.68 -21.68 8.52
N ALA A 20 -12.85 -21.36 7.96
CA ALA A 20 -14.06 -22.17 8.10
C ALA A 20 -14.29 -23.16 6.94
N GLY A 21 -13.33 -23.27 6.00
CA GLY A 21 -13.43 -24.14 4.82
C GLY A 21 -14.60 -23.77 3.91
N LEU A 22 -14.98 -22.49 3.85
CA LEU A 22 -16.12 -22.04 3.05
C LEU A 22 -15.75 -22.05 1.56
N ARG A 23 -16.52 -22.77 0.75
CA ARG A 23 -16.41 -22.74 -0.72
C ARG A 23 -17.29 -21.67 -1.36
N GLU A 24 -18.38 -21.32 -0.68
CA GLU A 24 -19.34 -20.32 -1.11
C GLU A 24 -19.85 -19.55 0.12
N VAL A 25 -20.28 -18.31 -0.12
CA VAL A 25 -20.97 -17.49 0.89
C VAL A 25 -22.40 -17.28 0.40
N PRO A 26 -23.42 -17.59 1.23
CA PRO A 26 -24.81 -17.53 0.83
C PRO A 26 -25.24 -16.11 0.45
N ALA A 27 -26.22 -15.99 -0.46
CA ALA A 27 -26.74 -14.72 -0.95
C ALA A 27 -27.38 -13.87 0.17
N GLU A 28 -27.81 -14.52 1.24
CA GLU A 28 -28.37 -13.94 2.45
C GLU A 28 -27.37 -13.03 3.18
N LEU A 29 -26.06 -13.15 2.93
CA LEU A 29 -25.06 -12.17 3.37
C LEU A 29 -25.46 -10.74 2.99
N GLY A 30 -26.07 -10.55 1.81
CA GLY A 30 -26.53 -9.24 1.33
C GLY A 30 -27.61 -8.59 2.20
N ALA A 31 -28.24 -9.34 3.11
CA ALA A 31 -29.22 -8.80 4.06
C ALA A 31 -28.57 -8.03 5.22
N LEU A 32 -27.27 -8.23 5.48
CA LEU A 32 -26.53 -7.61 6.59
C LEU A 32 -26.14 -6.15 6.28
N ARG A 33 -27.11 -5.28 6.04
CA ARG A 33 -26.91 -3.89 5.57
C ARG A 33 -26.06 -3.00 6.49
N HIS A 34 -25.90 -3.39 7.76
CA HIS A 34 -25.11 -2.66 8.76
C HIS A 34 -23.67 -3.16 8.91
N LEU A 35 -23.29 -4.21 8.16
CA LEU A 35 -21.98 -4.82 8.23
C LEU A 35 -20.90 -3.83 7.75
N ARG A 36 -19.88 -3.64 8.60
CA ARG A 36 -18.72 -2.78 8.34
C ARG A 36 -17.44 -3.56 8.17
N THR A 37 -17.33 -4.70 8.82
CA THR A 37 -16.15 -5.58 8.76
C THR A 37 -16.60 -6.99 8.43
N LEU A 38 -16.00 -7.57 7.40
CA LEU A 38 -16.20 -8.95 7.00
C LEU A 38 -14.84 -9.61 6.79
N ALA A 39 -14.54 -10.64 7.58
CA ALA A 39 -13.35 -11.46 7.42
C ALA A 39 -13.73 -12.86 6.95
N LEU A 40 -13.14 -13.25 5.82
CA LEU A 40 -13.33 -14.53 5.13
C LEU A 40 -11.98 -15.15 4.76
N ASP A 41 -10.91 -14.80 5.49
CA ASP A 41 -9.55 -15.27 5.18
C ASP A 41 -9.41 -16.78 5.40
N GLY A 42 -8.55 -17.44 4.63
CA GLY A 42 -8.24 -18.86 4.84
C GLY A 42 -9.45 -19.76 4.58
N ASN A 43 -10.24 -19.46 3.55
CA ASN A 43 -11.35 -20.28 3.07
C ASN A 43 -11.02 -20.84 1.67
N GLU A 44 -11.97 -21.55 1.08
CA GLU A 44 -11.83 -22.16 -0.25
C GLU A 44 -12.66 -21.39 -1.30
N LEU A 45 -12.83 -20.07 -1.13
CA LEU A 45 -13.68 -19.26 -2.03
C LEU A 45 -12.99 -19.14 -3.39
N MET A 46 -13.65 -19.64 -4.44
CA MET A 46 -13.21 -19.47 -5.83
C MET A 46 -13.77 -18.19 -6.46
N GLU A 47 -14.93 -17.74 -5.98
CA GLU A 47 -15.62 -16.54 -6.44
C GLU A 47 -16.20 -15.76 -5.25
N VAL A 48 -16.37 -14.46 -5.45
CA VAL A 48 -17.07 -13.61 -4.48
C VAL A 48 -18.53 -13.46 -4.94
N PRO A 49 -19.54 -13.78 -4.10
CA PRO A 49 -20.93 -13.64 -4.50
C PRO A 49 -21.31 -12.17 -4.68
N GLU A 50 -22.16 -11.88 -5.68
CA GLU A 50 -22.66 -10.53 -5.91
C GLU A 50 -23.37 -9.93 -4.69
N ALA A 51 -23.95 -10.76 -3.83
CA ALA A 51 -24.61 -10.32 -2.60
C ALA A 51 -23.67 -9.58 -1.65
N LEU A 52 -22.39 -9.98 -1.57
CA LEU A 52 -21.36 -9.28 -0.79
C LEU A 52 -21.18 -7.86 -1.30
N CYS A 53 -21.23 -7.68 -2.63
CA CYS A 53 -21.08 -6.39 -3.27
C CYS A 53 -22.27 -5.44 -3.04
N ARG A 54 -23.37 -5.92 -2.41
CA ARG A 54 -24.56 -5.11 -2.06
C ARG A 54 -24.52 -4.57 -0.63
N LEU A 55 -23.41 -4.75 0.09
CA LEU A 55 -23.22 -4.26 1.46
C LEU A 55 -22.82 -2.77 1.45
N PRO A 56 -23.74 -1.84 1.78
CA PRO A 56 -23.51 -0.41 1.54
C PRO A 56 -22.48 0.22 2.50
N ARG A 57 -22.27 -0.39 3.67
CA ARG A 57 -21.46 0.15 4.77
C ARG A 57 -20.15 -0.62 5.00
N LEU A 58 -19.83 -1.58 4.12
CA LEU A 58 -18.65 -2.41 4.29
C LEU A 58 -17.40 -1.56 4.08
N ALA A 59 -16.57 -1.47 5.12
CA ALA A 59 -15.35 -0.67 5.15
C ALA A 59 -14.08 -1.53 5.17
N TYR A 60 -14.15 -2.72 5.77
CA TYR A 60 -13.03 -3.65 5.89
C TYR A 60 -13.45 -5.01 5.37
N LEU A 61 -12.77 -5.49 4.34
CA LEU A 61 -13.02 -6.79 3.73
C LEU A 61 -11.73 -7.58 3.65
N TYR A 62 -11.74 -8.76 4.27
CA TYR A 62 -10.62 -9.67 4.25
C TYR A 62 -11.01 -10.95 3.50
N LEU A 63 -10.29 -11.22 2.41
CA LEU A 63 -10.48 -12.34 1.47
C LEU A 63 -9.13 -13.01 1.16
N GLY A 64 -8.15 -12.88 2.04
CA GLY A 64 -6.84 -13.47 1.87
C GLY A 64 -6.87 -15.00 1.96
N ARG A 65 -5.86 -15.67 1.41
CA ARG A 65 -5.69 -17.14 1.42
C ARG A 65 -6.97 -17.86 0.97
N ASN A 66 -7.44 -17.50 -0.22
CA ASN A 66 -8.59 -18.10 -0.89
C ASN A 66 -8.17 -18.56 -2.31
N GLY A 67 -9.13 -19.07 -3.08
CA GLY A 67 -8.91 -19.51 -4.46
C GLY A 67 -9.30 -18.48 -5.53
N LEU A 68 -9.39 -17.19 -5.20
CA LEU A 68 -9.97 -16.19 -6.10
C LEU A 68 -9.09 -15.95 -7.33
N GLN A 69 -9.66 -16.09 -8.52
CA GLN A 69 -8.99 -15.80 -9.79
C GLN A 69 -9.34 -14.42 -10.37
N ALA A 70 -10.52 -13.90 -9.99
CA ALA A 70 -11.00 -12.58 -10.36
C ALA A 70 -11.98 -12.06 -9.30
N LEU A 71 -12.29 -10.76 -9.37
CA LEU A 71 -13.38 -10.16 -8.63
C LEU A 71 -14.52 -9.79 -9.59
N PRO A 72 -15.79 -9.97 -9.20
CA PRO A 72 -16.91 -9.60 -10.06
C PRO A 72 -16.96 -8.08 -10.28
N PRO A 73 -17.48 -7.61 -11.43
CA PRO A 73 -17.65 -6.18 -11.71
C PRO A 73 -18.46 -5.44 -10.63
N ALA A 74 -19.36 -6.16 -9.95
CA ALA A 74 -20.18 -5.64 -8.86
C ALA A 74 -19.34 -5.09 -7.68
N PHE A 75 -18.05 -5.44 -7.53
CA PHE A 75 -17.17 -4.87 -6.50
C PHE A 75 -17.15 -3.34 -6.50
N ALA A 76 -17.33 -2.72 -7.68
CA ALA A 76 -17.42 -1.26 -7.81
C ALA A 76 -18.57 -0.64 -6.99
N ARG A 77 -19.53 -1.43 -6.49
CA ARG A 77 -20.64 -0.96 -5.64
C ARG A 77 -20.25 -0.75 -4.17
N LEU A 78 -19.10 -1.25 -3.73
CA LEU A 78 -18.62 -1.15 -2.35
C LEU A 78 -18.03 0.24 -2.05
N GLN A 79 -18.83 1.29 -2.21
CA GLN A 79 -18.41 2.69 -2.16
C GLN A 79 -17.84 3.14 -0.80
N SER A 80 -18.12 2.41 0.28
CA SER A 80 -17.60 2.67 1.63
C SER A 80 -16.29 1.92 1.95
N LEU A 81 -15.76 1.12 1.01
CA LEU A 81 -14.64 0.22 1.27
C LEU A 81 -13.34 1.00 1.43
N ARG A 82 -12.63 0.75 2.54
CA ARG A 82 -11.39 1.45 2.93
C ARG A 82 -10.18 0.54 2.94
N CYS A 83 -10.37 -0.71 3.36
CA CYS A 83 -9.32 -1.72 3.40
C CYS A 83 -9.80 -3.00 2.73
N LEU A 84 -8.98 -3.52 1.82
CA LEU A 84 -9.26 -4.76 1.11
C LEU A 84 -8.04 -5.67 1.13
N TRP A 85 -8.22 -6.89 1.63
CA TRP A 85 -7.19 -7.91 1.67
C TRP A 85 -7.50 -9.05 0.71
N LEU A 86 -6.58 -9.29 -0.23
CA LEU A 86 -6.67 -10.31 -1.27
C LEU A 86 -5.35 -11.11 -1.38
N GLU A 87 -4.51 -11.04 -0.35
CA GLU A 87 -3.25 -11.79 -0.26
C GLU A 87 -3.46 -13.28 -0.50
N GLY A 88 -2.53 -13.98 -1.16
CA GLY A 88 -2.58 -15.45 -1.22
C GLY A 88 -3.78 -15.96 -2.02
N ASN A 89 -4.04 -15.34 -3.16
CA ASN A 89 -5.05 -15.74 -4.13
C ASN A 89 -4.39 -16.03 -5.50
N PHE A 90 -5.19 -16.22 -6.55
CA PHE A 90 -4.71 -16.56 -7.89
C PHE A 90 -4.99 -15.47 -8.92
N LEU A 91 -5.05 -14.20 -8.50
CA LEU A 91 -5.33 -13.07 -9.38
C LEU A 91 -4.19 -12.91 -10.41
N ALA A 92 -4.48 -13.23 -11.66
CA ALA A 92 -3.54 -13.05 -12.78
C ALA A 92 -3.55 -11.62 -13.35
N ARG A 93 -4.60 -10.85 -13.07
CA ARG A 93 -4.78 -9.46 -13.52
C ARG A 93 -5.35 -8.62 -12.40
N PHE A 94 -4.98 -7.33 -12.39
CA PHE A 94 -5.57 -6.39 -11.45
C PHE A 94 -7.10 -6.28 -11.65
N PRO A 95 -7.92 -6.39 -10.60
CA PRO A 95 -9.37 -6.30 -10.74
C PRO A 95 -9.81 -4.86 -11.04
N ARG A 96 -10.23 -4.60 -12.29
CA ARG A 96 -10.64 -3.26 -12.75
C ARG A 96 -11.79 -2.64 -11.94
N ALA A 97 -12.63 -3.46 -11.31
CA ALA A 97 -13.72 -2.99 -10.45
C ALA A 97 -13.23 -2.15 -9.24
N LEU A 98 -11.98 -2.34 -8.80
CA LEU A 98 -11.40 -1.59 -7.68
C LEU A 98 -11.04 -0.14 -8.04
N LEU A 99 -10.86 0.16 -9.33
CA LEU A 99 -10.48 1.50 -9.80
C LEU A 99 -11.57 2.55 -9.53
N GLY A 100 -12.82 2.11 -9.33
CA GLY A 100 -13.98 2.98 -9.05
C GLY A 100 -14.30 3.13 -7.56
N LEU A 101 -13.42 2.70 -6.65
CA LEU A 101 -13.63 2.80 -5.21
C LEU A 101 -13.00 4.10 -4.67
N PRO A 102 -13.81 5.11 -4.32
CA PRO A 102 -13.29 6.45 -3.98
C PRO A 102 -12.57 6.49 -2.64
N ASP A 103 -12.95 5.61 -1.71
CA ASP A 103 -12.53 5.63 -0.30
C ASP A 103 -11.45 4.59 0.03
N LEU A 104 -10.98 3.80 -0.95
CA LEU A 104 -10.03 2.73 -0.71
C LEU A 104 -8.64 3.28 -0.36
N ARG A 105 -8.16 2.98 0.85
CA ARG A 105 -6.91 3.49 1.42
C ARG A 105 -5.81 2.43 1.49
N SER A 106 -6.18 1.17 1.69
CA SER A 106 -5.26 0.05 1.86
C SER A 106 -5.69 -1.11 0.99
N LEU A 107 -4.79 -1.55 0.10
CA LEU A 107 -5.02 -2.67 -0.81
C LEU A 107 -3.87 -3.67 -0.72
N GLN A 108 -4.17 -4.85 -0.18
CA GLN A 108 -3.24 -5.97 -0.06
C GLN A 108 -3.50 -6.96 -1.20
N LEU A 109 -2.54 -7.08 -2.11
CA LEU A 109 -2.56 -7.97 -3.28
C LEU A 109 -1.33 -8.90 -3.29
N GLY A 110 -0.70 -9.11 -2.12
CA GLY A 110 0.46 -9.98 -1.98
C GLY A 110 0.20 -11.43 -2.40
N ASP A 111 1.24 -12.20 -2.70
CA ASP A 111 1.16 -13.62 -3.05
C ASP A 111 0.05 -13.95 -4.07
N ASN A 112 0.10 -13.26 -5.21
CA ASN A 112 -0.82 -13.45 -6.32
C ASN A 112 -0.04 -13.76 -7.62
N ARG A 113 -0.66 -13.59 -8.78
CA ARG A 113 -0.04 -13.87 -10.09
C ARG A 113 0.01 -12.61 -10.97
N LEU A 114 0.03 -11.43 -10.36
CA LEU A 114 0.03 -10.16 -11.08
C LEU A 114 1.39 -9.94 -11.75
N ALA A 115 1.36 -9.58 -13.02
CA ALA A 115 2.55 -9.18 -13.77
C ALA A 115 2.50 -7.72 -14.23
N ARG A 116 1.31 -7.10 -14.21
CA ARG A 116 1.08 -5.72 -14.67
C ARG A 116 -0.01 -5.04 -13.87
N LEU A 117 0.11 -3.72 -13.74
CA LEU A 117 -0.90 -2.85 -13.17
C LEU A 117 -1.62 -2.05 -14.28
N PRO A 118 -2.90 -1.69 -14.10
CA PRO A 118 -3.67 -1.00 -15.12
C PRO A 118 -3.31 0.49 -15.17
N ALA A 119 -3.39 1.10 -16.36
CA ALA A 119 -3.14 2.53 -16.54
C ALA A 119 -4.08 3.45 -15.73
N GLY A 120 -5.23 2.93 -15.30
CA GLY A 120 -6.20 3.66 -14.46
C GLY A 120 -5.87 3.68 -12.96
N LEU A 121 -4.85 2.97 -12.50
CA LEU A 121 -4.49 2.89 -11.08
C LEU A 121 -4.27 4.27 -10.40
N PRO A 122 -3.64 5.27 -11.06
CA PRO A 122 -3.47 6.60 -10.48
C PRO A 122 -4.78 7.34 -10.14
N ARG A 123 -5.94 6.88 -10.66
CA ARG A 123 -7.25 7.46 -10.32
C ARG A 123 -7.67 7.17 -8.87
N MET A 124 -7.04 6.19 -8.21
CA MET A 124 -7.32 5.82 -6.82
C MET A 124 -6.65 6.80 -5.85
N ALA A 125 -7.09 8.07 -5.85
CA ALA A 125 -6.46 9.16 -5.11
C ALA A 125 -6.45 8.99 -3.58
N ALA A 126 -7.35 8.18 -3.03
CA ALA A 126 -7.39 7.87 -1.60
C ALA A 126 -6.38 6.79 -1.17
N LEU A 127 -5.79 6.05 -2.12
CA LEU A 127 -4.92 4.91 -1.81
C LEU A 127 -3.62 5.40 -1.17
N ARG A 128 -3.34 4.88 0.03
CA ARG A 128 -2.15 5.21 0.83
C ARG A 128 -1.20 4.03 0.99
N GLY A 129 -1.72 2.81 0.99
CA GLY A 129 -0.92 1.60 1.09
C GLY A 129 -1.27 0.61 -0.01
N LEU A 130 -0.25 0.14 -0.71
CA LEU A 130 -0.36 -0.85 -1.76
C LEU A 130 0.70 -1.93 -1.54
N TRP A 131 0.26 -3.16 -1.28
CA TRP A 131 1.14 -4.29 -1.10
C TRP A 131 0.98 -5.26 -2.26
N LEU A 132 2.10 -5.51 -2.94
CA LEU A 132 2.22 -6.29 -4.17
C LEU A 132 3.31 -7.35 -4.04
N TYR A 133 3.72 -7.69 -2.82
CA TYR A 133 4.77 -8.67 -2.61
C TYR A 133 4.39 -10.05 -3.17
N GLY A 134 5.36 -10.90 -3.49
CA GLY A 134 5.08 -12.28 -3.93
C GLY A 134 4.28 -12.36 -5.23
N ASN A 135 4.47 -11.40 -6.14
CA ASN A 135 3.85 -11.38 -7.46
C ASN A 135 4.88 -11.71 -8.56
N ARG A 136 4.58 -11.38 -9.82
CA ARG A 136 5.36 -11.73 -11.00
C ARG A 136 5.78 -10.49 -11.79
N PHE A 137 6.04 -9.38 -11.09
CA PHE A 137 6.53 -8.15 -11.74
C PHE A 137 7.99 -8.34 -12.16
N GLU A 138 8.26 -8.34 -13.47
CA GLU A 138 9.62 -8.41 -14.05
C GLU A 138 10.28 -7.02 -14.16
N GLU A 139 9.45 -5.98 -14.24
CA GLU A 139 9.87 -4.59 -14.30
C GLU A 139 9.04 -3.77 -13.31
N PHE A 140 9.62 -2.67 -12.83
CA PHE A 140 8.90 -1.72 -12.01
C PHE A 140 7.69 -1.14 -12.77
N PRO A 141 6.46 -1.21 -12.25
CA PRO A 141 5.30 -0.66 -12.93
C PRO A 141 5.33 0.88 -12.97
N PRO A 142 5.52 1.54 -14.14
CA PRO A 142 5.71 2.99 -14.20
C PRO A 142 4.45 3.77 -13.79
N VAL A 143 3.28 3.13 -13.80
CA VAL A 143 2.03 3.74 -13.30
C VAL A 143 2.11 4.13 -11.83
N LEU A 144 2.98 3.49 -11.03
CA LEU A 144 3.17 3.79 -9.62
C LEU A 144 3.84 5.15 -9.40
N LEU A 145 4.68 5.62 -10.35
CA LEU A 145 5.32 6.95 -10.28
C LEU A 145 4.29 8.10 -10.27
N ARG A 146 3.08 7.85 -10.77
CA ARG A 146 1.98 8.82 -10.81
C ARG A 146 1.12 8.80 -9.55
N MET A 147 1.45 7.98 -8.56
CA MET A 147 0.68 7.83 -7.32
C MET A 147 1.30 8.67 -6.19
N ALA A 148 1.34 10.00 -6.36
CA ALA A 148 1.97 10.95 -5.43
C ALA A 148 1.42 10.94 -3.98
N HIS A 149 0.36 10.19 -3.74
CA HIS A 149 -0.34 10.07 -2.47
C HIS A 149 -0.02 8.79 -1.70
N LEU A 150 0.71 7.87 -2.33
CA LEU A 150 1.07 6.58 -1.78
C LEU A 150 2.14 6.76 -0.69
N ARG A 151 1.91 6.14 0.46
CA ARG A 151 2.80 6.20 1.63
C ARG A 151 3.54 4.89 1.85
N VAL A 152 2.89 3.77 1.53
CA VAL A 152 3.45 2.43 1.68
C VAL A 152 3.37 1.72 0.34
N LEU A 153 4.51 1.27 -0.15
CA LEU A 153 4.64 0.42 -1.32
C LEU A 153 5.46 -0.80 -0.96
N ASP A 154 4.86 -1.97 -1.12
CA ASP A 154 5.56 -3.24 -0.91
C ASP A 154 5.62 -4.01 -2.24
N LEU A 155 6.84 -4.21 -2.73
CA LEU A 155 7.19 -4.93 -3.95
C LEU A 155 8.12 -6.11 -3.66
N ASP A 156 8.25 -6.53 -2.41
CA ASP A 156 9.07 -7.69 -2.01
C ASP A 156 8.74 -8.95 -2.81
N ARG A 157 9.68 -9.87 -2.97
CA ARG A 157 9.48 -11.16 -3.66
C ARG A 157 8.84 -11.02 -5.04
N ASN A 158 9.43 -10.16 -5.86
CA ASN A 158 9.10 -10.03 -7.28
C ASN A 158 10.34 -10.36 -8.13
N ARG A 159 10.34 -9.97 -9.42
CA ARG A 159 11.45 -10.21 -10.36
C ARG A 159 11.99 -8.91 -10.94
N ILE A 160 11.83 -7.81 -10.21
CA ILE A 160 12.20 -6.46 -10.65
C ILE A 160 13.71 -6.33 -10.59
N ALA A 161 14.36 -6.27 -11.76
CA ALA A 161 15.82 -6.13 -11.82
C ALA A 161 16.31 -4.68 -11.66
N ARG A 162 15.44 -3.70 -11.97
CA ARG A 162 15.77 -2.27 -11.97
C ARG A 162 14.62 -1.45 -11.43
N PHE A 163 14.94 -0.55 -10.52
CA PHE A 163 14.02 0.46 -10.03
C PHE A 163 14.36 1.81 -10.66
N PRO A 164 13.35 2.60 -11.08
CA PRO A 164 13.56 4.01 -11.43
C PRO A 164 13.82 4.84 -10.17
N ASP A 165 14.14 6.11 -10.34
CA ASP A 165 14.16 7.06 -9.23
C ASP A 165 12.73 7.30 -8.70
N LEU A 166 12.55 7.10 -7.39
CA LEU A 166 11.27 7.20 -6.68
C LEU A 166 11.18 8.48 -5.84
N THR A 167 12.15 9.39 -5.92
CA THR A 167 12.10 10.73 -5.27
C THR A 167 10.83 11.52 -5.61
N CYS A 168 10.27 11.30 -6.80
CA CYS A 168 8.98 11.89 -7.22
C CYS A 168 7.78 11.49 -6.34
N LEU A 169 7.88 10.40 -5.57
CA LEU A 169 6.83 9.96 -4.64
C LEU A 169 7.03 10.61 -3.27
N ALA A 170 6.83 11.93 -3.20
CA ALA A 170 7.07 12.73 -1.99
C ALA A 170 6.28 12.30 -0.74
N ALA A 171 5.16 11.59 -0.90
CA ALA A 171 4.39 11.06 0.22
C ALA A 171 4.86 9.69 0.71
N LEU A 172 5.79 9.03 0.00
CA LEU A 172 6.28 7.71 0.33
C LEU A 172 7.01 7.74 1.65
N ARG A 173 6.80 6.72 2.48
CA ARG A 173 7.40 6.58 3.82
C ARG A 173 7.99 5.20 4.02
N LEU A 174 7.45 4.20 3.32
CA LEU A 174 7.94 2.83 3.37
C LEU A 174 7.98 2.26 1.96
N LEU A 175 9.15 1.78 1.56
CA LEU A 175 9.34 0.95 0.38
C LEU A 175 10.01 -0.35 0.78
N SER A 176 9.32 -1.45 0.52
CA SER A 176 9.88 -2.80 0.61
C SER A 176 10.14 -3.29 -0.81
N TYR A 177 11.39 -3.67 -1.11
CA TYR A 177 11.81 -4.14 -2.44
C TYR A 177 12.61 -5.45 -2.38
N ASP A 178 12.68 -6.07 -1.20
CA ASP A 178 13.49 -7.24 -0.94
C ASP A 178 13.18 -8.43 -1.87
N HIS A 179 14.04 -9.44 -1.89
CA HIS A 179 13.87 -10.65 -2.72
C HIS A 179 13.51 -10.34 -4.19
N ASN A 180 14.08 -9.27 -4.73
CA ASN A 180 14.09 -8.95 -6.15
C ASN A 180 15.54 -9.03 -6.65
N PRO A 181 15.79 -9.36 -7.94
CA PRO A 181 17.13 -9.44 -8.51
C PRO A 181 17.74 -8.04 -8.78
N VAL A 182 17.66 -7.15 -7.80
CA VAL A 182 18.20 -5.79 -7.88
C VAL A 182 19.70 -5.80 -7.69
N ARG A 183 20.40 -4.94 -8.43
CA ARG A 183 21.85 -4.77 -8.27
C ARG A 183 22.22 -3.67 -7.29
N GLN A 184 21.32 -2.71 -7.11
CA GLN A 184 21.52 -1.52 -6.29
C GLN A 184 20.19 -1.15 -5.63
N PRO A 185 20.24 -0.55 -4.44
CA PRO A 185 19.06 -0.04 -3.78
C PRO A 185 18.37 1.04 -4.64
N PRO A 186 17.03 1.13 -4.60
CA PRO A 186 16.28 2.14 -5.33
C PRO A 186 16.54 3.54 -4.77
N GLY A 187 16.68 4.53 -5.66
CA GLY A 187 16.70 5.94 -5.28
C GLY A 187 15.35 6.35 -4.68
N VAL A 188 15.34 6.89 -3.47
CA VAL A 188 14.15 7.32 -2.73
C VAL A 188 14.41 8.63 -2.00
N GLY A 189 13.34 9.36 -1.69
CA GLY A 189 13.42 10.58 -0.89
C GLY A 189 13.87 10.33 0.56
N ASP A 190 14.17 11.41 1.27
CA ASP A 190 14.99 11.31 2.48
C ASP A 190 14.32 10.62 3.67
N GLU A 191 13.01 10.83 3.73
CA GLU A 191 12.10 10.34 4.74
C GLU A 191 11.62 8.90 4.50
N VAL A 192 12.11 8.25 3.44
CA VAL A 192 11.64 6.92 3.03
C VAL A 192 12.45 5.84 3.73
N ARG A 193 11.76 5.01 4.51
CA ARG A 193 12.34 3.78 5.03
C ARG A 193 12.39 2.73 3.93
N LEU A 194 13.61 2.29 3.61
CA LEU A 194 13.88 1.16 2.74
C LEU A 194 13.94 -0.16 3.53
N VAL A 195 13.36 -1.21 2.95
CA VAL A 195 13.46 -2.58 3.46
C VAL A 195 13.86 -3.48 2.30
N GLY A 196 15.05 -4.07 2.39
CA GLY A 196 15.57 -5.08 1.45
C GLY A 196 17.08 -5.25 1.51
N GLU A 197 17.60 -6.20 0.73
CA GLU A 197 19.04 -6.44 0.61
C GLU A 197 19.79 -5.15 0.21
N GLY A 198 20.86 -4.82 0.94
CA GLY A 198 21.63 -3.59 0.79
C GLY A 198 20.95 -2.31 1.33
N ALA A 199 19.71 -2.39 1.82
CA ALA A 199 19.01 -1.22 2.36
C ALA A 199 19.66 -0.71 3.65
N GLN A 200 20.16 -1.60 4.50
CA GLN A 200 20.76 -1.20 5.77
C GLN A 200 22.05 -0.39 5.55
N GLU A 201 23.01 -0.92 4.80
CA GLU A 201 24.26 -0.23 4.45
C GLU A 201 24.00 1.10 3.74
N PHE A 202 23.02 1.13 2.82
CA PHE A 202 22.63 2.36 2.13
C PHE A 202 22.04 3.41 3.08
N MET A 203 21.19 3.01 4.03
CA MET A 203 20.59 3.92 5.00
C MET A 203 21.63 4.40 6.03
N GLU A 204 22.59 3.57 6.41
CA GLU A 204 23.71 3.92 7.30
C GLU A 204 24.65 4.94 6.63
N ALA A 205 25.15 4.65 5.42
CA ALA A 205 26.01 5.57 4.66
C ALA A 205 25.33 6.92 4.37
N ARG A 206 24.01 6.89 4.16
CA ARG A 206 23.18 8.08 4.02
C ARG A 206 23.08 8.88 5.32
N GLN A 207 22.91 8.22 6.47
CA GLN A 207 22.85 8.88 7.77
C GLN A 207 24.18 9.54 8.09
N GLU A 208 25.31 8.87 7.85
CA GLU A 208 26.64 9.43 8.02
C GLU A 208 26.85 10.69 7.17
N ARG A 209 26.44 10.65 5.89
CA ARG A 209 26.54 11.81 5.00
C ARG A 209 25.66 12.99 5.43
N LEU A 210 24.47 12.72 5.97
CA LEU A 210 23.59 13.77 6.48
C LEU A 210 24.09 14.35 7.82
N GLN A 211 24.78 13.55 8.62
CA GLN A 211 25.43 14.01 9.84
C GLN A 211 26.62 14.90 9.49
N SER A 212 27.48 14.49 8.57
CA SER A 212 28.64 15.31 8.16
C SER A 212 28.21 16.65 7.57
N LEU A 213 27.15 16.67 6.75
CA LEU A 213 26.63 17.93 6.19
C LEU A 213 26.03 18.85 7.26
N ARG A 214 25.42 18.30 8.32
CA ARG A 214 24.89 19.10 9.42
C ARG A 214 26.01 19.65 10.30
N GLU A 215 27.05 18.85 10.54
CA GLU A 215 28.24 19.30 11.25
C GLU A 215 28.93 20.43 10.47
N GLU A 216 29.05 20.31 9.14
CA GLU A 216 29.56 21.37 8.26
C GLU A 216 28.67 22.64 8.30
N GLU A 217 27.34 22.50 8.23
CA GLU A 217 26.42 23.65 8.33
C GLU A 217 26.48 24.33 9.72
N GLU A 218 26.59 23.56 10.80
CA GLU A 218 26.76 24.09 12.16
C GLU A 218 28.10 24.82 12.33
N GLU A 219 29.20 24.28 11.76
CA GLU A 219 30.51 24.94 11.76
C GLU A 219 30.49 26.26 10.95
N GLU A 220 29.86 26.29 9.77
CA GLU A 220 29.69 27.52 8.98
C GLU A 220 28.85 28.59 9.70
N GLU A 221 27.76 28.19 10.39
CA GLU A 221 26.95 29.12 11.18
C GLU A 221 27.73 29.69 12.39
N GLU A 222 28.55 28.89 13.06
CA GLU A 222 29.42 29.35 14.15
C GLU A 222 30.49 30.34 13.66
N GLU A 223 31.12 30.07 12.50
CA GLU A 223 32.09 31.00 11.88
C GLU A 223 31.45 32.34 11.46
N GLU A 224 30.24 32.32 10.90
CA GLU A 224 29.51 33.54 10.54
C GLU A 224 29.07 34.38 11.77
N GLU A 225 28.72 33.75 12.90
CA GLU A 225 28.44 34.46 14.15
C GLU A 225 29.71 35.11 14.76
N GLU A 226 30.85 34.44 14.67
CA GLU A 226 32.14 35.02 15.10
C GLU A 226 32.55 36.20 14.21
N GLU A 227 32.44 36.12 12.88
CA GLU A 227 32.76 37.25 11.99
C GLU A 227 31.75 38.42 12.10
N GLY A 228 30.47 38.14 12.36
CA GLY A 228 29.42 39.15 12.52
C GLY A 228 29.56 40.02 13.78
N THR A 229 30.30 39.57 14.79
CA THR A 229 30.60 40.34 16.01
C THR A 229 31.81 41.26 15.89
N GLU A 230 32.61 41.17 14.82
CA GLU A 230 33.78 42.01 14.55
C GLU A 230 33.51 43.26 13.67
N ALA A 231 32.24 43.62 13.41
CA ALA A 231 31.94 44.86 12.69
C ALA A 231 32.44 46.11 13.47
N PRO A 232 33.31 46.96 12.90
CA PRO A 232 33.93 48.06 13.62
C PRO A 232 32.88 49.14 13.97
N PRO A 233 32.99 49.80 15.14
CA PRO A 233 32.09 50.89 15.47
C PRO A 233 32.24 52.02 14.43
N ALA A 234 31.12 52.43 13.84
CA ALA A 234 31.04 53.59 12.97
C ALA A 234 31.69 54.79 13.67
N GLY A 235 32.83 55.25 13.13
CA GLY A 235 33.56 56.39 13.67
C GLY A 235 32.71 57.67 13.58
N PRO A 236 32.83 58.59 14.55
CA PRO A 236 32.03 59.80 14.56
C PRO A 236 32.42 60.72 13.39
N GLU A 237 31.40 61.19 12.66
CA GLU A 237 31.50 62.30 11.70
C GLU A 237 31.81 63.60 12.47
N ASP A 238 32.89 64.29 12.10
CA ASP A 238 33.17 65.71 12.37
C ASP A 238 33.78 66.34 11.09
#